data_AF-X1EI78-F1
#
_entry.id   AF-X1EI78-F1
#
_cell.length_a   1.000
_cell.length_b   1.000
_cell.length_c   1.000
_cell.angle_alpha   90.00
_cell.angle_beta   90.00
_cell.angle_gamma   90.00
#
_symmetry.space_group_name_H-M   'P 1'
#
loop_
_entity.id
_entity.type
_entity.pdbx_description
1 polymer ?
#
loop_
_entity_poly.entity_id
_entity_poly.type
_entity_poly.pdbx_seq_one_letter_code
_entity_poly.pdbx_strand_id
1 'polypeptide(L)'
;AVPPHPPNYGGLVMSDILSSLYEKRQASEDESDIIVIEELATDCPILHDFLRFTRFNGKPVVPPRLGYFVEGGKLLVSLSDSERRRSLRVFCVSFHDGCRHIESHIAAGTLDVLWYQWKEKNGRPGKKSTAS
;
A
#
# COMPACT_ATOMS: atom_id res chain seq x y z
N ALA A 1 -29.27 3.11 58.54
CA ALA A 1 -29.50 2.27 57.34
C ALA A 1 -29.23 3.15 56.11
N VAL A 2 -28.19 2.81 55.34
CA VAL A 2 -27.77 3.55 54.14
C VAL A 2 -28.62 3.04 52.97
N PRO A 3 -29.18 3.91 52.11
CA PRO A 3 -29.97 3.45 50.96
C PRO A 3 -29.09 2.75 49.92
N PRO A 4 -29.61 1.76 49.16
CA PRO A 4 -28.84 1.08 48.14
C PRO A 4 -28.55 2.01 46.96
N HIS A 5 -27.30 2.00 46.50
CA HIS A 5 -26.87 2.72 45.30
C HIS A 5 -27.62 2.23 44.04
N PRO A 6 -27.96 3.13 43.10
CA PRO A 6 -28.52 2.73 41.80
C PRO A 6 -27.46 2.02 40.95
N PRO A 7 -27.86 1.13 40.01
CA PRO A 7 -26.93 0.42 39.15
C PRO A 7 -26.24 1.39 38.18
N ASN A 8 -24.91 1.32 38.17
CA ASN A 8 -24.04 2.07 37.28
C ASN A 8 -24.16 1.54 35.85
N TYR A 9 -25.04 2.13 35.05
CA TYR A 9 -25.10 1.93 33.60
C TYR A 9 -24.51 3.14 32.89
N GLY A 10 -23.39 2.92 32.19
CA GLY A 10 -22.98 3.78 31.09
C GLY A 10 -21.81 4.71 31.41
N GLY A 11 -20.66 4.41 30.82
CA GLY A 11 -19.56 5.38 30.79
C GLY A 11 -18.25 4.92 30.13
N LEU A 12 -18.06 3.65 29.77
CA LEU A 12 -16.75 3.15 29.32
C LEU A 12 -16.79 2.32 28.03
N VAL A 13 -17.46 2.82 26.97
CA VAL A 13 -17.28 2.20 25.63
C VAL A 13 -17.37 3.19 24.47
N MET A 14 -18.04 4.33 24.64
CA MET A 14 -18.12 5.35 23.58
C MET A 14 -16.91 6.29 23.53
N SER A 15 -16.14 6.41 24.63
CA SER A 15 -14.93 7.23 24.64
C SER A 15 -13.85 6.64 23.75
N ASP A 16 -13.64 5.33 23.73
CA ASP A 16 -12.56 4.72 22.93
C ASP A 16 -12.85 4.74 21.42
N ILE A 17 -14.11 4.54 21.02
CA ILE A 17 -14.50 4.59 19.59
C ILE A 17 -14.40 6.03 19.05
N LEU A 18 -14.89 7.02 19.80
CA LEU A 18 -14.78 8.42 19.41
C LEU A 18 -13.35 8.95 19.54
N SER A 19 -12.58 8.50 20.53
CA SER A 19 -11.16 8.85 20.65
C SER A 19 -10.32 8.23 19.54
N SER A 20 -10.68 7.05 19.03
CA SER A 20 -10.03 6.44 17.86
C SER A 20 -10.37 7.19 16.55
N LEU A 21 -11.56 7.78 16.44
CA LEU A 21 -11.92 8.66 15.30
C LEU A 21 -11.21 10.02 15.34
N TYR A 22 -10.83 10.49 16.54
CA TYR A 22 -10.11 11.75 16.77
C TYR A 22 -8.62 11.56 17.10
N GLU A 23 -8.10 10.33 17.05
CA GLU A 23 -6.71 10.01 17.38
C GLU A 23 -5.80 10.53 16.27
N LYS A 24 -5.37 11.77 16.49
CA LYS A 24 -4.29 12.46 15.81
C LYS A 24 -4.54 12.60 14.31
N ARG A 25 -5.03 13.78 13.94
CA ARG A 25 -4.54 14.47 12.74
C ARG A 25 -3.02 14.62 12.95
N GLN A 26 -2.28 13.56 12.62
CA GLN A 26 -0.83 13.55 12.64
C GLN A 26 -0.46 14.72 11.72
N ALA A 27 0.37 15.63 12.26
CA ALA A 27 0.81 16.84 11.59
C ALA A 27 1.06 16.54 10.11
N SER A 28 0.61 17.42 9.22
CA SER A 28 0.84 17.32 7.78
C SER A 28 2.22 16.72 7.58
N GLU A 29 2.29 15.46 7.15
CA GLU A 29 3.58 14.89 6.76
C GLU A 29 4.12 15.86 5.75
N ASP A 30 5.23 16.52 6.07
CA ASP A 30 5.87 17.53 5.23
C ASP A 30 6.04 16.90 3.84
N GLU A 31 5.11 17.20 2.92
CA GLU A 31 5.09 16.62 1.57
C GLU A 31 6.34 17.02 0.76
N SER A 32 7.09 17.97 1.31
CA SER A 32 8.38 18.52 0.92
C SER A 32 9.52 17.49 0.84
N ASP A 33 9.52 16.46 1.70
CA ASP A 33 10.56 15.42 1.74
C ASP A 33 10.25 14.22 0.82
N ILE A 34 9.08 14.25 0.17
CA ILE A 34 8.63 13.16 -0.70
C ILE A 34 9.28 13.35 -2.07
N ILE A 35 10.07 12.37 -2.48
CA ILE A 35 10.73 12.34 -3.79
C ILE A 35 9.67 12.44 -4.90
N VAL A 36 9.70 13.56 -5.64
CA VAL A 36 8.90 13.78 -6.83
C VAL A 36 9.65 13.24 -8.03
N ILE A 37 9.00 12.36 -8.80
CA ILE A 37 9.52 11.91 -10.09
C ILE A 37 8.84 12.79 -11.13
N GLU A 38 9.51 13.87 -11.56
CA GLU A 38 8.92 14.94 -12.40
C GLU A 38 8.27 14.42 -13.68
N GLU A 39 8.90 13.43 -14.34
CA GLU A 39 8.34 12.80 -15.53
C GLU A 39 7.04 12.07 -15.24
N LEU A 40 6.95 11.34 -14.12
CA LEU A 40 5.71 10.68 -13.72
C LEU A 40 4.67 11.69 -13.25
N ALA A 41 5.06 12.77 -12.58
CA ALA A 41 4.12 13.82 -12.17
C ALA A 41 3.45 14.49 -13.38
N THR A 42 4.17 14.61 -14.50
CA THR A 42 3.68 15.24 -15.73
C THR A 42 2.87 14.27 -16.59
N ASP A 43 3.41 13.08 -16.86
CA ASP A 43 2.82 12.14 -17.81
C ASP A 43 1.90 11.11 -17.17
N CYS A 44 2.14 10.78 -15.89
CA CYS A 44 1.39 9.77 -15.14
C CYS A 44 1.02 10.19 -13.72
N PRO A 45 0.27 11.31 -13.54
CA PRO A 45 0.02 11.91 -12.23
C PRO A 45 -0.67 10.98 -11.24
N ILE A 46 -1.56 10.09 -11.70
CA ILE A 46 -2.27 9.16 -10.81
C ILE A 46 -1.31 8.08 -10.31
N LEU A 47 -0.44 7.57 -11.18
CA LEU A 47 0.60 6.61 -10.78
C LEU A 47 1.61 7.28 -9.84
N HIS A 48 2.00 8.52 -10.13
CA HIS A 48 2.87 9.32 -9.27
C HIS A 48 2.29 9.45 -7.85
N ASP A 49 1.03 9.85 -7.72
CA ASP A 49 0.39 9.98 -6.41
C ASP A 49 0.15 8.62 -5.75
N PHE A 50 -0.14 7.58 -6.53
CA PHE A 50 -0.24 6.22 -6.02
C PHE A 50 1.07 5.72 -5.41
N LEU A 51 2.22 6.07 -6.00
CA LEU A 51 3.54 5.75 -5.45
C LEU A 51 3.92 6.62 -4.24
N ARG A 52 3.26 7.77 -4.05
CA ARG A 52 3.51 8.70 -2.94
C ARG A 52 2.65 8.43 -1.72
N PHE A 53 1.37 8.13 -1.93
CA PHE A 53 0.35 8.14 -0.88
C PHE A 53 -0.41 6.82 -0.83
N THR A 54 0.29 5.73 -0.55
CA THR A 54 -0.41 4.51 -0.13
C THR A 54 -0.67 4.53 1.37
N ARG A 55 -1.96 4.57 1.73
CA ARG A 55 -2.43 4.18 3.05
C ARG A 55 -3.07 2.80 2.97
N PHE A 56 -2.89 2.00 4.01
CA PHE A 56 -3.59 0.74 4.18
C PHE A 56 -4.19 0.70 5.57
N ASN A 57 -5.51 0.45 5.66
CA ASN A 57 -6.26 0.46 6.92
C ASN A 57 -5.99 1.72 7.77
N GLY A 58 -5.88 2.87 7.13
CA GLY A 58 -5.61 4.16 7.78
C GLY A 58 -4.16 4.38 8.23
N LYS A 59 -3.26 3.40 8.04
CA LYS A 59 -1.84 3.51 8.41
C LYS A 59 -0.98 3.83 7.18
N PRO A 60 0.08 4.66 7.33
CA PRO A 60 1.09 4.80 6.29
C PRO A 60 1.76 3.44 6.08
N VAL A 61 1.86 3.05 4.82
CA VAL A 61 2.48 1.79 4.39
C VAL A 61 3.64 2.09 3.46
N VAL A 62 4.57 1.15 3.37
CA VAL A 62 5.71 1.27 2.47
C VAL A 62 5.17 1.41 1.05
N PRO A 63 5.52 2.49 0.33
CA PRO A 63 4.96 2.73 -0.98
C PRO A 63 5.32 1.58 -1.95
N PRO A 64 4.39 1.23 -2.87
CA PRO A 64 4.67 0.28 -3.93
C PRO A 64 5.88 0.73 -4.73
N ARG A 65 6.67 -0.23 -5.19
CA ARG A 65 7.86 0.02 -5.99
C ARG A 65 7.55 -0.17 -7.45
N LEU A 66 7.83 0.84 -8.25
CA LEU A 66 7.84 0.73 -9.71
C LEU A 66 9.22 0.24 -10.16
N GLY A 67 9.25 -0.73 -11.07
CA GLY A 67 10.48 -1.26 -11.63
C GLY A 67 10.27 -1.81 -13.03
N TYR A 68 11.36 -2.20 -13.67
CA TYR A 68 11.33 -2.81 -14.99
C TYR A 68 12.31 -3.97 -15.06
N PHE A 69 12.00 -4.96 -15.89
CA PHE A 69 12.90 -6.06 -16.21
C PHE A 69 12.57 -6.62 -17.58
N VAL A 70 13.51 -7.37 -18.16
CA VAL A 70 13.31 -8.05 -19.44
C VAL A 70 13.02 -9.51 -19.18
N GLU A 71 11.90 -10.00 -19.68
CA GLU A 71 11.49 -11.40 -19.58
C GLU A 71 11.17 -11.93 -20.98
N GLY A 72 11.84 -13.00 -21.41
CA GLY A 72 11.62 -13.59 -22.74
C GLY A 72 11.86 -12.64 -23.91
N GLY A 73 12.79 -11.69 -23.76
CA GLY A 73 13.10 -10.68 -24.79
C GLY A 73 12.07 -9.54 -24.88
N LYS A 74 11.10 -9.47 -23.97
CA LYS A 74 10.12 -8.38 -23.90
C LYS A 74 10.38 -7.54 -22.66
N LEU A 75 10.24 -6.22 -22.79
CA LEU A 75 10.27 -5.32 -21.65
C LEU A 75 9.00 -5.49 -20.84
N LEU A 76 9.17 -5.62 -19.53
CA LEU A 76 8.11 -5.69 -18.56
C LEU A 76 8.30 -4.58 -17.53
N VAL A 77 7.25 -3.81 -17.30
CA VAL A 77 7.17 -2.88 -16.18
C VAL A 77 6.32 -3.52 -15.09
N SER A 78 6.80 -3.43 -13.86
CA SER A 78 6.13 -4.02 -12.70
C SER A 78 5.95 -3.01 -11.58
N LEU A 79 4.76 -3.03 -11.00
CA LEU A 79 4.42 -2.32 -9.78
C LEU A 79 4.30 -3.36 -8.67
N SER A 80 5.11 -3.25 -7.61
CA SER A 80 5.22 -4.24 -6.55
C SER A 80 4.90 -3.65 -5.18
N ASP A 81 3.87 -4.17 -4.54
CA ASP A 81 3.44 -3.80 -3.19
C ASP A 81 3.86 -4.95 -2.25
N SER A 82 4.99 -4.75 -1.57
CA SER A 82 5.60 -5.78 -0.73
C SER A 82 4.81 -6.04 0.55
N GLU A 83 4.17 -5.02 1.10
CA GLU A 83 3.37 -5.15 2.32
C GLU A 83 2.13 -5.99 2.08
N ARG A 84 1.46 -5.78 0.94
CA ARG A 84 0.29 -6.57 0.53
C ARG A 84 0.66 -7.80 -0.29
N ARG A 85 1.96 -8.07 -0.46
CA ARG A 85 2.54 -9.22 -1.17
C ARG A 85 1.90 -9.44 -2.54
N ARG A 86 1.81 -8.37 -3.33
CA ARG A 86 1.18 -8.39 -4.64
C ARG A 86 2.01 -7.63 -5.65
N SER A 87 1.92 -8.03 -6.91
CA SER A 87 2.58 -7.34 -8.02
C SER A 87 1.67 -7.26 -9.22
N LEU A 88 1.68 -6.12 -9.89
CA LEU A 88 1.13 -5.91 -11.21
C LEU A 88 2.29 -5.92 -12.21
N ARG A 89 2.04 -6.48 -13.39
CA ARG A 89 3.05 -6.66 -14.44
C ARG A 89 2.40 -6.36 -15.79
N VAL A 90 3.05 -5.52 -16.58
CA VAL A 90 2.58 -5.15 -17.91
C VAL A 90 3.73 -5.27 -18.89
N PHE A 91 3.50 -6.00 -19.99
CA PHE A 91 4.43 -6.05 -21.10
C PHE A 91 4.25 -4.79 -21.97
N CYS A 92 5.35 -4.16 -22.33
CA CYS A 92 5.34 -2.90 -23.06
C CYS A 92 6.58 -2.77 -23.95
N VAL A 93 6.54 -1.79 -24.85
CA VAL A 93 7.66 -1.50 -25.77
C VAL A 93 8.68 -0.58 -25.10
N SER A 94 8.19 0.38 -24.30
CA SER A 94 9.01 1.30 -23.52
C SER A 94 8.57 1.34 -22.05
N PHE A 95 9.44 1.88 -21.18
CA PHE A 95 9.11 2.07 -19.77
C PHE A 95 7.92 3.01 -19.57
N HIS A 96 7.86 4.11 -20.32
CA HIS A 96 6.77 5.08 -20.26
C HIS A 96 5.43 4.48 -20.68
N ASP A 97 5.40 3.64 -21.73
CA ASP A 97 4.17 2.94 -22.12
C ASP A 97 3.68 2.03 -20.99
N GLY A 98 4.60 1.35 -20.30
CA GLY A 98 4.29 0.55 -19.13
C GLY A 98 3.69 1.38 -17.99
N CYS A 99 4.24 2.57 -17.73
CA CYS A 99 3.72 3.51 -16.75
C CYS A 99 2.29 3.97 -17.09
N ARG A 100 2.03 4.36 -18.35
CA ARG A 100 0.70 4.79 -18.82
C ARG A 100 -0.33 3.67 -18.76
N HIS A 101 0.05 2.43 -19.07
CA HIS A 101 -0.84 1.28 -18.91
C HIS A 101 -1.19 1.04 -17.44
N ILE A 102 -0.20 1.05 -16.55
CA ILE A 102 -0.43 0.88 -15.11
C ILE A 102 -1.32 2.01 -14.59
N GLU A 103 -1.06 3.25 -14.97
CA GLU A 103 -1.90 4.38 -14.61
C GLU A 103 -3.35 4.22 -15.07
N SER A 104 -3.55 3.82 -16.33
CA SER A 104 -4.88 3.55 -16.87
C SER A 104 -5.62 2.49 -16.05
N HIS A 105 -4.92 1.47 -15.57
CA HIS A 105 -5.49 0.45 -14.68
C HIS A 105 -5.86 1.00 -13.29
N ILE A 106 -5.05 1.92 -12.74
CA ILE A 106 -5.34 2.61 -11.48
C ILE A 106 -6.58 3.49 -11.65
N ALA A 107 -6.60 4.34 -12.67
CA ALA A 107 -7.69 5.26 -12.97
C ALA A 107 -9.02 4.53 -13.21
N ALA A 108 -8.97 3.36 -13.87
CA ALA A 108 -10.15 2.53 -14.09
C ALA A 108 -10.61 1.74 -12.85
N GLY A 109 -9.88 1.79 -11.73
CA GLY A 109 -10.19 1.02 -10.52
C GLY A 109 -10.05 -0.50 -10.70
N THR A 110 -9.30 -0.95 -11.71
CA THR A 110 -9.17 -2.38 -12.07
C THR A 110 -8.06 -3.11 -11.32
N LEU A 111 -7.33 -2.39 -10.47
CA LEU A 111 -6.21 -2.94 -9.71
C LEU A 111 -6.56 -4.20 -8.94
N ASP A 112 -7.73 -4.25 -8.29
CA ASP A 112 -8.13 -5.39 -7.46
C ASP A 112 -8.20 -6.72 -8.22
N VAL A 113 -8.42 -6.67 -9.54
CA VAL A 113 -8.47 -7.85 -10.41
C VAL A 113 -7.09 -8.18 -11.00
N LEU A 114 -6.29 -7.15 -11.27
CA LEU A 114 -5.01 -7.29 -11.99
C LEU A 114 -3.82 -7.61 -11.07
N TRP A 115 -3.98 -7.43 -9.76
CA TRP A 115 -2.96 -7.81 -8.79
C TRP A 115 -2.72 -9.32 -8.80
N TYR A 116 -1.50 -9.72 -9.14
CA TYR A 116 -1.03 -11.06 -8.85
C TYR A 116 -0.60 -11.11 -7.37
N GLN A 117 -1.29 -11.92 -6.55
CA GLN A 117 -0.85 -12.22 -5.20
C GLN A 117 0.32 -13.20 -5.19
N TRP A 118 1.36 -12.87 -4.43
CA TRP A 118 2.48 -13.76 -4.23
C TRP A 118 2.02 -14.94 -3.39
N LYS A 119 2.28 -16.16 -3.86
CA LYS A 119 2.00 -17.35 -3.07
C LYS A 119 2.67 -17.22 -1.70
N GLU A 120 1.92 -17.48 -0.64
CA GLU A 120 2.53 -17.77 0.64
C GLU A 120 3.47 -18.96 0.42
N LYS A 121 4.75 -18.81 0.76
CA LYS A 121 5.61 -19.97 0.93
C LYS A 121 4.96 -20.75 2.08
N ASN A 122 4.13 -21.73 1.73
CA ASN A 122 3.67 -22.74 2.66
C ASN A 122 4.89 -23.22 3.44
N GLY A 123 4.85 -23.04 4.75
CA GLY A 123 5.96 -23.27 5.64
C GLY A 123 6.58 -24.64 5.40
N ARG A 124 7.80 -24.64 4.90
CA ARG A 124 8.84 -25.50 5.46
C ARG A 124 9.93 -24.56 5.94
N PRO A 125 10.17 -24.47 7.26
CA PRO A 125 11.36 -23.78 7.73
C PRO A 125 12.56 -24.50 7.10
N GLY A 126 13.20 -23.84 6.13
CA GLY A 126 14.47 -24.30 5.60
C GLY A 126 15.42 -24.37 6.79
N LYS A 127 15.81 -25.58 7.16
CA LYS A 127 16.81 -25.85 8.19
C LYS A 127 18.01 -24.95 7.88
N LYS A 128 18.28 -23.95 8.72
CA LYS A 128 19.54 -23.21 8.64
C LYS A 128 20.63 -24.24 8.95
N SER A 129 21.30 -24.73 7.92
CA SER A 129 22.55 -25.46 8.07
C SER A 129 23.57 -24.47 8.61
N THR A 130 23.74 -24.43 9.92
CA THR A 130 24.99 -23.96 10.52
C THR A 130 26.07 -24.95 10.10
N ALA A 131 26.92 -24.54 9.16
CA ALA A 131 28.20 -25.19 8.95
C ALA A 131 29.06 -24.88 10.19
N SER A 132 29.44 -25.93 10.92
CA SER A 132 30.52 -25.93 11.90
C SER A 132 31.79 -26.43 11.23
#